data_AF-A0A2X3K7E9-F1
#
_entry.id   AF-A0A2X3K7E9-F1
#
_cell.length_a   1.000
_cell.length_b   1.000
_cell.length_c   1.000
_cell.angle_alpha   90.00
_cell.angle_beta   90.00
_cell.angle_gamma   90.00
#
_symmetry.space_group_name_H-M   'P 1'
#
loop_
_entity.id
_entity.type
_entity.pdbx_description
1 polymer ?
#
loop_
_entity_poly.entity_id
_entity_poly.type
_entity_poly.pdbx_seq_one_letter_code
_entity_poly.pdbx_strand_id
1 'polypeptide(L)'
;MDSRRSRHTDDTDVLLRIHHVIGELPTYGYRRVWALLRRQAELDGMPAINAKRVYRIMRQNALLLERKPAVPPSKRAHTGRVAVKESNQRWCSDGFEFCCDNGERLRVTFALDCCDREALHWAVTTGGFKQ
;
A
#
# COMPACT_ATOMS: atom_id res chain seq x y z
N MET A 1 4.60 -38.37 25.45
CA MET A 1 4.21 -36.99 25.83
C MET A 1 5.21 -36.05 25.18
N ASP A 2 4.79 -35.30 24.16
CA ASP A 2 5.65 -34.46 23.32
C ASP A 2 5.90 -33.11 24.02
N SER A 3 7.02 -33.02 24.74
CA SER A 3 7.41 -31.91 25.62
C SER A 3 8.00 -30.71 24.86
N ARG A 4 7.36 -30.24 23.80
CA ARG A 4 7.77 -28.99 23.14
C ARG A 4 7.19 -27.79 23.87
N ARG A 5 7.76 -27.45 25.03
CA ARG A 5 7.51 -26.16 25.68
C ARG A 5 8.05 -25.04 24.79
N SER A 6 7.15 -24.19 24.28
CA SER A 6 7.50 -22.90 23.68
C SER A 6 8.38 -22.14 24.66
N ARG A 7 9.63 -21.82 24.29
CA ARG A 7 10.43 -20.84 25.04
C ARG A 7 9.65 -19.53 25.05
N HIS A 8 9.23 -19.09 26.23
CA HIS A 8 8.71 -17.74 26.40
C HIS A 8 9.91 -16.80 26.28
N THR A 9 10.16 -16.31 25.08
CA THR A 9 11.07 -15.19 24.88
C THR A 9 10.34 -13.93 25.33
N ASP A 10 11.02 -13.08 26.09
CA ASP A 10 10.52 -11.75 26.38
C ASP A 10 10.42 -10.97 25.06
N ASP A 11 9.18 -10.59 24.71
CA ASP A 11 8.85 -9.89 23.47
C ASP A 11 8.73 -8.36 23.71
N THR A 12 9.02 -7.88 24.93
CA THR A 12 8.85 -6.47 25.34
C THR A 12 9.69 -5.50 24.50
N ASP A 13 10.98 -5.80 24.29
CA ASP A 13 11.87 -4.97 23.46
C ASP A 13 11.34 -4.83 22.02
N VAL A 14 10.93 -5.95 21.43
CA VAL A 14 10.40 -5.97 20.06
C VAL A 14 9.08 -5.21 19.98
N LEU A 15 8.23 -5.31 21.01
CA LEU A 15 6.98 -4.57 21.08
C LEU A 15 7.22 -3.05 21.13
N LEU A 16 8.18 -2.58 21.93
CA LEU A 16 8.56 -1.16 21.97
C LEU A 16 9.04 -0.66 20.60
N ARG A 17 9.88 -1.44 19.92
CA ARG A 17 10.34 -1.11 18.57
C ARG A 17 9.20 -1.11 17.55
N ILE A 18 8.23 -2.02 17.67
CA ILE A 18 7.01 -2.02 16.84
C ILE A 18 6.20 -0.75 17.09
N HIS A 19 5.99 -0.34 18.35
CA HIS A 19 5.27 0.89 18.66
C HIS A 19 5.96 2.12 18.09
N HIS A 20 7.29 2.18 18.13
CA HIS A 20 8.05 3.26 17.51
C HIS A 20 7.80 3.34 16.00
N VAL A 21 7.82 2.20 15.29
CA VAL A 21 7.55 2.13 13.84
C VAL A 21 6.10 2.49 13.50
N ILE A 22 5.13 2.11 14.34
CA ILE A 22 3.71 2.39 14.10
C ILE A 22 3.35 3.85 14.43
N GLY A 23 4.02 4.46 15.41
CA GLY A 23 3.75 5.83 15.86
C GLY A 23 3.82 6.87 14.75
N GLU A 24 4.69 6.67 13.75
CA GLU A 24 4.80 7.56 12.59
C GLU A 24 3.69 7.32 11.54
N LEU A 25 3.25 6.08 11.33
CA LEU A 25 2.21 5.73 10.36
C LEU A 25 1.34 4.53 10.84
N PRO A 26 0.13 4.77 11.37
CA PRO A 26 -0.77 3.72 11.84
C PRO A 26 -1.34 2.83 10.72
N THR A 27 -1.02 3.10 9.45
CA THR A 27 -1.46 2.34 8.28
C THR A 27 -0.51 1.19 7.90
N TYR A 28 0.57 0.98 8.66
CA TYR A 28 1.54 -0.09 8.37
C TYR A 28 1.10 -1.45 8.89
N GLY A 29 0.87 -2.37 7.95
CA GLY A 29 0.66 -3.78 8.26
C GLY A 29 1.95 -4.48 8.69
N TYR A 30 1.82 -5.63 9.33
CA TYR A 30 2.95 -6.36 9.93
C TYR A 30 4.11 -6.64 8.97
N ARG A 31 3.85 -6.83 7.67
CA ARG A 31 4.90 -7.06 6.67
C ARG A 31 5.80 -5.83 6.48
N ARG A 32 5.20 -4.63 6.52
CA ARG A 32 5.94 -3.37 6.38
C ARG A 32 6.68 -3.03 7.67
N VAL A 33 6.04 -3.24 8.83
CA VAL A 33 6.70 -3.15 10.14
C VAL A 33 7.92 -4.07 10.20
N TRP A 34 7.77 -5.34 9.80
CA TRP A 34 8.88 -6.29 9.73
C TRP A 34 10.02 -5.82 8.82
N ALA A 35 9.73 -5.29 7.64
CA ALA A 35 10.75 -4.79 6.72
C ALA A 35 11.56 -3.63 7.32
N LEU A 36 10.90 -2.71 8.03
CA LEU A 36 11.55 -1.58 8.70
C LEU A 36 12.41 -2.05 9.87
N LEU A 37 11.88 -2.95 10.71
CA LEU A 37 12.65 -3.54 11.82
C LEU A 37 13.87 -4.30 11.33
N ARG A 38 13.75 -5.00 10.19
CA ARG A 38 14.85 -5.73 9.56
C ARG A 38 15.92 -4.76 9.05
N ARG A 39 15.52 -3.70 8.33
CA ARG A 39 16.45 -2.67 7.86
C ARG A 39 17.20 -2.01 9.01
N GLN A 40 16.51 -1.69 10.11
CA GLN A 40 17.13 -1.12 11.30
C GLN A 40 18.12 -2.10 11.94
N ALA A 41 17.73 -3.37 12.08
CA ALA A 41 18.64 -4.40 12.61
C ALA A 41 19.90 -4.57 11.75
N GLU A 42 19.78 -4.48 10.42
CA GLU A 42 20.91 -4.54 9.49
C GLU A 42 21.86 -3.33 9.68
N LEU A 43 21.33 -2.12 9.93
CA LEU A 43 22.14 -0.94 10.23
C LEU A 43 22.84 -1.02 11.60
N ASP A 44 22.15 -1.55 12.60
CA ASP A 44 22.66 -1.66 13.97
C ASP A 44 23.56 -2.90 14.18
N GLY A 45 23.77 -3.72 13.15
CA GLY A 45 24.53 -4.98 13.26
C GLY A 45 23.83 -6.06 14.11
N MET A 46 22.53 -5.93 14.30
CA MET A 46 21.70 -6.79 15.15
C MET A 46 21.07 -7.93 14.34
N PRO A 47 20.74 -9.07 14.98
CA PRO A 47 20.08 -10.17 14.28
C PRO A 47 18.68 -9.79 13.79
N ALA A 48 18.37 -10.17 12.56
CA ALA A 48 17.06 -9.90 11.97
C ALA A 48 15.93 -10.65 12.70
N ILE A 49 14.85 -9.93 12.98
CA ILE A 49 13.66 -10.50 13.62
C ILE A 49 12.84 -11.27 12.58
N ASN A 50 12.40 -12.48 12.93
CA ASN A 50 11.55 -13.29 12.04
C ASN A 50 10.16 -12.64 11.87
N ALA A 51 9.68 -12.54 10.63
CA ALA A 51 8.36 -11.99 10.30
C ALA A 51 7.21 -12.67 11.07
N LYS A 52 7.30 -13.98 11.32
CA LYS A 52 6.29 -14.73 12.12
C LYS A 52 6.24 -14.24 13.57
N ARG A 53 7.38 -13.86 14.15
CA ARG A 53 7.46 -13.29 15.50
C ARG A 53 6.79 -11.92 15.54
N VAL A 54 7.08 -11.06 14.57
CA VAL A 54 6.43 -9.73 14.44
C VAL A 54 4.91 -9.89 14.31
N TYR A 55 4.44 -10.78 13.43
CA TYR A 55 3.02 -11.06 13.28
C TYR A 55 2.37 -11.50 14.61
N ARG A 56 3.00 -12.43 15.33
CA ARG A 56 2.48 -12.93 16.62
C ARG A 56 2.36 -11.81 17.65
N ILE A 57 3.40 -11.00 17.81
CA ILE A 57 3.44 -9.89 18.78
C ILE A 57 2.36 -8.86 18.43
N MET A 58 2.27 -8.46 17.16
CA MET A 58 1.25 -7.50 16.72
C MET A 58 -0.16 -8.05 16.92
N ARG A 59 -0.38 -9.34 16.67
CA ARG A 59 -1.68 -9.98 16.89
C ARG A 59 -2.06 -10.00 18.37
N GLN A 60 -1.13 -10.35 19.26
CA GLN A 60 -1.36 -10.43 20.70
C GLN A 60 -1.65 -9.07 21.34
N ASN A 61 -1.12 -7.98 20.74
CA ASN A 61 -1.29 -6.61 21.23
C ASN A 61 -2.33 -5.80 20.43
N ALA A 62 -3.18 -6.45 19.61
CA ALA A 62 -4.20 -5.80 18.79
C ALA A 62 -3.67 -4.69 17.85
N LEU A 63 -2.44 -4.85 17.35
CA LEU A 63 -1.76 -3.90 16.46
C LEU A 63 -1.88 -4.27 14.97
N LEU A 64 -2.64 -5.30 14.62
CA LEU A 64 -2.89 -5.64 13.22
C LEU A 64 -3.92 -4.70 12.61
N LEU A 65 -3.67 -4.28 11.37
CA LEU A 65 -4.66 -3.52 10.61
C LEU A 65 -5.97 -4.30 10.50
N GLU A 66 -7.07 -3.60 10.76
CA GLU A 66 -8.39 -4.15 10.50
C GLU A 66 -8.51 -4.52 9.03
N ARG A 67 -8.93 -5.75 8.78
CA ARG A 67 -9.26 -6.18 7.42
C ARG A 67 -10.53 -5.44 7.02
N LYS A 68 -10.39 -4.43 6.14
CA LYS A 68 -11.55 -3.85 5.48
C LYS A 68 -12.35 -4.99 4.83
N PRO A 69 -13.67 -5.08 5.07
CA PRO A 69 -14.50 -6.06 4.38
C PRO A 69 -14.32 -5.86 2.88
N ALA A 70 -14.24 -6.96 2.14
CA ALA A 70 -14.19 -6.88 0.69
C ALA A 70 -15.42 -6.10 0.22
N VAL A 71 -15.19 -5.01 -0.51
CA VAL A 71 -16.28 -4.25 -1.12
C VAL A 71 -17.02 -5.23 -2.04
N PRO A 72 -18.34 -5.41 -1.86
CA PRO A 72 -19.10 -6.29 -2.74
C PRO A 72 -18.87 -5.86 -4.19
N PRO A 73 -18.55 -6.78 -5.11
CA PRO A 73 -18.37 -6.42 -6.49
C PRO A 73 -19.62 -5.70 -7.00
N SER A 74 -19.42 -4.58 -7.69
CA SER A 74 -20.52 -3.80 -8.25
C SER A 74 -21.37 -4.68 -9.15
N LYS A 75 -22.70 -4.61 -8.98
CA LYS A 75 -23.66 -5.26 -9.89
C LYS A 75 -23.62 -4.66 -11.30
N ARG A 76 -22.98 -3.50 -11.49
CA ARG A 76 -22.70 -2.88 -12.79
C ARG A 76 -21.33 -3.31 -13.30
N ALA A 77 -21.14 -4.62 -13.49
CA ALA A 77 -19.97 -5.09 -14.22
C ALA A 77 -20.07 -4.56 -15.66
N HIS A 78 -19.06 -3.82 -16.12
CA HIS A 78 -19.01 -3.41 -17.51
C HIS A 78 -18.66 -4.63 -18.37
N THR A 79 -19.53 -5.00 -19.30
CA THR A 79 -19.29 -6.08 -20.26
C THR A 79 -18.68 -5.58 -21.57
N GLY A 80 -18.50 -4.26 -21.70
CA GLY A 80 -17.92 -3.64 -22.89
C GLY A 80 -16.43 -3.94 -23.04
N ARG A 81 -16.00 -4.26 -24.26
CA ARG A 81 -14.58 -4.32 -24.62
C ARG A 81 -14.08 -2.91 -24.91
N VAL A 82 -13.08 -2.47 -24.15
CA VAL A 82 -12.44 -1.16 -24.33
C VAL A 82 -11.33 -1.21 -25.38
N ALA A 83 -10.60 -2.33 -25.45
CA ALA A 83 -9.49 -2.50 -26.37
C ALA A 83 -9.95 -2.66 -27.84
N VAL A 84 -9.39 -1.82 -28.71
CA VAL A 84 -9.56 -1.83 -30.18
C VAL A 84 -8.36 -2.48 -30.85
N LYS A 85 -8.46 -2.82 -32.14
CA LYS A 85 -7.42 -3.57 -32.88
C LYS A 85 -6.34 -2.69 -33.48
N GLU A 86 -6.65 -1.42 -33.76
CA GLU A 86 -5.75 -0.47 -34.40
C GLU A 86 -5.69 0.81 -33.57
N SER A 87 -4.54 1.48 -33.60
CA SER A 87 -4.32 2.76 -32.92
C SER A 87 -5.18 3.86 -33.55
N ASN A 88 -5.48 4.91 -32.77
CA ASN A 88 -6.29 6.06 -33.16
C ASN A 88 -7.76 5.76 -33.50
N GLN A 89 -8.30 4.62 -33.04
CA GLN A 89 -9.73 4.29 -33.21
C GLN A 89 -10.56 4.60 -31.96
N ARG A 90 -9.96 4.53 -30.77
CA ARG A 90 -10.66 4.79 -29.50
C ARG A 90 -9.68 5.28 -28.46
N TRP A 91 -10.09 6.32 -27.75
CA TRP A 91 -9.32 6.92 -26.66
C TRP A 91 -10.03 6.80 -25.33
N CYS A 92 -9.22 6.63 -24.30
CA CYS A 92 -9.62 6.42 -22.93
C CYS A 92 -9.06 7.60 -22.14
N SER A 93 -9.92 8.48 -21.63
CA SER A 93 -9.49 9.56 -20.74
C SER A 93 -9.79 9.19 -19.29
N ASP A 94 -8.86 9.58 -18.40
CA ASP A 94 -9.03 9.45 -16.96
C ASP A 94 -8.22 10.54 -16.26
N GLY A 95 -8.50 10.73 -14.97
CA GLY A 95 -7.79 11.68 -14.14
C GLY A 95 -7.68 11.22 -12.69
N PHE A 96 -6.57 11.57 -12.06
CA PHE A 96 -6.34 11.31 -10.65
C PHE A 96 -5.76 12.55 -9.97
N GLU A 97 -5.84 12.55 -8.65
CA GLU A 97 -5.34 13.63 -7.83
C GLU A 97 -4.45 13.07 -6.71
N PHE A 98 -3.35 13.74 -6.43
CA PHE A 98 -2.48 13.44 -5.31
C PHE A 98 -1.96 14.72 -4.64
N CYS A 99 -1.66 14.62 -3.35
CA CYS A 99 -1.06 15.71 -2.58
C CYS A 99 0.46 15.65 -2.68
N CYS A 100 1.10 16.79 -2.87
CA CYS A 100 2.54 16.99 -2.75
C CYS A 100 2.94 17.25 -1.30
N ASP A 101 4.22 17.06 -0.97
CA ASP A 101 4.76 17.25 0.38
C ASP A 101 4.61 18.70 0.89
N ASN A 102 4.50 19.67 -0.02
CA ASN A 102 4.24 21.08 0.28
C ASN A 102 2.75 21.38 0.58
N GLY A 103 1.88 20.37 0.57
CA GLY A 103 0.43 20.51 0.81
C GLY A 103 -0.40 20.87 -0.42
N GLU A 104 0.22 21.09 -1.59
CA GLU A 104 -0.51 21.35 -2.84
C GLU A 104 -1.15 20.07 -3.38
N ARG A 105 -2.30 20.20 -4.04
CA ARG A 105 -2.98 19.08 -4.72
C ARG A 105 -2.76 19.22 -6.22
N LEU A 106 -2.15 18.20 -6.83
CA LEU A 106 -2.03 18.10 -8.27
C LEU A 106 -3.13 17.22 -8.83
N ARG A 107 -3.84 17.74 -9.83
CA ARG A 107 -4.83 17.02 -10.64
C ARG A 107 -4.21 16.73 -11.99
N VAL A 108 -4.10 15.46 -12.33
CA VAL A 108 -3.59 14.99 -13.61
C VAL A 108 -4.77 14.47 -14.41
N THR A 109 -4.84 14.85 -15.69
CA THR A 109 -5.77 14.26 -16.65
C THR A 109 -4.99 13.84 -17.88
N PHE A 110 -5.31 12.67 -18.42
CA PHE A 110 -4.61 12.12 -19.58
C PHE A 110 -5.60 11.46 -20.55
N ALA A 111 -5.15 11.29 -21.79
CA ALA A 111 -5.82 10.49 -22.80
C ALA A 111 -4.86 9.40 -23.29
N LEU A 112 -5.29 8.14 -23.23
CA LEU A 112 -4.57 6.99 -23.76
C LEU A 112 -5.25 6.47 -25.02
N ASP A 113 -4.46 5.98 -25.96
CA ASP A 113 -4.96 5.11 -27.02
C ASP A 113 -5.37 3.74 -26.44
N CYS A 114 -6.57 3.27 -26.75
CA CYS A 114 -7.07 2.03 -26.16
C CYS A 114 -6.56 0.76 -26.89
N CYS A 115 -5.76 0.87 -27.98
CA CYS A 115 -5.07 -0.24 -28.64
C CYS A 115 -3.72 -0.52 -27.97
N ASP A 116 -2.79 0.44 -28.02
CA ASP A 116 -1.40 0.30 -27.60
C ASP A 116 -1.12 0.82 -26.18
N ARG A 117 -2.06 1.56 -25.59
CA ARG A 117 -1.97 2.23 -24.28
C ARG A 117 -0.96 3.38 -24.24
N GLU A 118 -0.57 3.91 -25.38
CA GLU A 118 0.29 5.09 -25.44
C GLU A 118 -0.46 6.33 -24.96
N ALA A 119 0.25 7.19 -24.21
CA ALA A 119 -0.30 8.46 -23.76
C ALA A 119 -0.21 9.49 -24.88
N LEU A 120 -1.37 9.90 -25.39
CA LEU A 120 -1.46 10.86 -26.48
C LEU A 120 -1.32 12.30 -25.99
N HIS A 121 -1.89 12.57 -24.82
CA HIS A 121 -1.81 13.87 -24.19
C HIS A 121 -2.04 13.76 -22.69
N TRP A 122 -1.47 14.70 -21.94
CA TRP A 122 -1.71 14.87 -20.52
C TRP A 122 -1.62 16.34 -20.11
N ALA A 123 -2.37 16.71 -19.09
CA ALA A 123 -2.34 18.02 -18.47
C ALA A 123 -2.31 17.88 -16.94
N VAL A 124 -1.59 18.79 -16.28
CA VAL A 124 -1.50 18.85 -14.82
C VAL A 124 -1.89 20.23 -14.36
N THR A 125 -2.73 20.31 -13.34
CA THR A 125 -3.14 21.57 -12.73
C THR A 125 -3.11 21.49 -11.22
N THR A 126 -2.78 22.62 -10.57
CA THR A 126 -2.94 22.83 -9.12
C THR A 126 -4.34 23.35 -8.76
N GLY A 127 -5.04 23.96 -9.74
CA GLY A 127 -6.42 24.44 -9.64
C GLY A 127 -7.47 23.46 -10.20
N GLY A 128 -8.73 23.88 -10.33
CA GLY A 128 -9.73 23.15 -11.11
C GLY A 128 -9.58 23.47 -12.60
N PHE A 129 -9.84 22.51 -13.48
CA PHE A 129 -9.89 22.76 -14.92
C PHE A 129 -11.05 23.73 -15.22
N LYS A 130 -10.73 24.91 -15.77
CA LYS A 130 -11.76 25.82 -16.30
C LYS A 130 -12.21 25.27 -17.66
N GLN A 131 -13.52 25.10 -17.83
CA GLN A 131 -14.16 24.75 -19.09
C GLN A 131 -14.07 25.91 -20.08
#